data_AF-N6V8J2-F1
#
_entry.id   AF-N6V8J2-F1
#
_cell.length_a   1.000
_cell.length_b   1.000
_cell.length_c   1.000
_cell.angle_alpha   90.00
_cell.angle_beta   90.00
_cell.angle_gamma   90.00
#
_symmetry.space_group_name_H-M   'P 1'
#
loop_
_entity.id
_entity.type
_entity.pdbx_description
1 polymer ?
#
loop_
_entity_poly.entity_id
_entity_poly.type
_entity_poly.pdbx_seq_one_letter_code
_entity_poly.pdbx_strand_id
1 'polypeptide(L)'
;MLIQTILIGWLCSFATLSSATAAGSVCEAEMIDASKRYGIPLGILYAIGLTETGHKKSLQPYALNIDGKTVFAKTQAEALRVFKAAQQRGVKLIDVGCMQINYFYHRKYFSSVTEMLQPHLNVDYAARFLRSLRQKEGNWTMAVARYHAGPNNDPAQKRYVCRVMRNMIANGFGQWTPNSRAFCKNAF
;
A
#
# COMPACT_ATOMS: atom_id res chain seq x y z
N MET A 1 -44.67 0.56 -63.36
CA MET A 1 -44.27 0.36 -61.95
C MET A 1 -43.03 -0.52 -61.92
N LEU A 2 -41.88 0.02 -61.54
CA LEU A 2 -40.77 -0.73 -60.96
C LEU A 2 -39.86 0.27 -60.24
N ILE A 3 -39.47 -0.12 -59.04
CA ILE A 3 -39.17 0.70 -57.87
C ILE A 3 -37.69 1.10 -57.85
N GLN A 4 -37.40 2.40 -57.64
CA GLN A 4 -36.06 2.87 -57.28
C GLN A 4 -35.78 2.51 -55.81
N THR A 5 -34.83 1.61 -55.59
CA THR A 5 -34.31 1.31 -54.25
C THR A 5 -33.25 2.34 -53.84
N ILE A 6 -33.55 3.08 -52.79
CA ILE A 6 -32.66 4.03 -52.10
C ILE A 6 -31.76 3.24 -51.14
N LEU A 7 -30.44 3.34 -51.31
CA LEU A 7 -29.46 2.82 -50.37
C LEU A 7 -29.23 3.84 -49.25
N ILE A 8 -29.76 3.54 -48.06
CA ILE A 8 -29.52 4.33 -46.83
C ILE A 8 -28.15 3.93 -46.28
N GLY A 9 -27.18 4.86 -46.39
CA GLY A 9 -25.86 4.71 -45.77
C GLY A 9 -25.97 4.86 -44.25
N TRP A 10 -25.71 3.78 -43.53
CA TRP A 10 -25.71 3.76 -42.06
C TRP A 10 -24.34 4.21 -41.55
N LEU A 11 -24.25 5.47 -41.10
CA LEU A 11 -23.07 6.00 -40.41
C LEU A 11 -23.02 5.40 -39.00
N CYS A 12 -22.24 4.33 -38.82
CA CYS A 12 -21.86 3.86 -37.50
C CYS A 12 -20.88 4.86 -36.87
N SER A 13 -21.39 5.76 -36.03
CA SER A 13 -20.57 6.52 -35.08
C SER A 13 -19.95 5.55 -34.08
N PHE A 14 -18.69 5.22 -34.26
CA PHE A 14 -17.91 4.46 -33.27
C PHE A 14 -17.70 5.34 -32.03
N ALA A 15 -18.57 5.17 -31.03
CA ALA A 15 -18.29 5.69 -29.70
C ALA A 15 -17.07 4.96 -29.15
N THR A 16 -15.94 5.65 -29.06
CA THR A 16 -14.75 5.14 -28.37
C THR A 16 -15.09 5.02 -26.89
N LEU A 17 -15.47 3.81 -26.46
CA LEU A 17 -15.53 3.44 -25.06
C LEU A 17 -14.10 3.50 -24.53
N SER A 18 -13.75 4.61 -23.89
CA SER A 18 -12.52 4.71 -23.14
C SER A 18 -12.65 3.76 -21.94
N SER A 19 -12.11 2.56 -22.08
CA SER A 19 -11.96 1.65 -20.95
C SER A 19 -11.03 2.34 -19.94
N ALA A 20 -11.61 2.96 -18.92
CA ALA A 20 -10.89 3.30 -17.71
C ALA A 20 -10.44 1.96 -17.09
N THR A 21 -9.26 1.50 -17.49
CA THR A 21 -8.59 0.39 -16.84
C THR A 21 -8.45 0.80 -15.37
N ALA A 22 -9.12 0.06 -14.49
CA ALA A 22 -8.70 -0.05 -13.10
C ALA A 22 -7.35 -0.77 -13.07
N ALA A 23 -6.33 -0.15 -13.68
CA ALA A 23 -4.95 -0.51 -13.44
C ALA A 23 -4.74 -0.24 -11.95
N GLY A 24 -4.59 -1.31 -11.16
CA GLY A 24 -4.05 -1.17 -9.81
C GLY A 24 -2.82 -0.29 -9.89
N SER A 25 -2.69 0.67 -8.98
CA SER A 25 -1.54 1.58 -9.02
C SER A 25 -0.25 0.75 -8.96
N VAL A 26 0.90 1.34 -9.34
CA VAL A 26 2.18 0.61 -9.40
C VAL A 26 2.49 -0.16 -8.11
N CYS A 27 2.05 0.32 -6.95
CA CYS A 27 2.20 -0.40 -5.68
C CYS A 27 1.45 -1.75 -5.65
N GLU A 28 0.21 -1.78 -6.12
CA GLU A 28 -0.65 -2.97 -6.12
C GLU A 28 -0.09 -4.07 -7.03
N ALA A 29 0.44 -3.70 -8.19
CA ALA A 29 1.10 -4.65 -9.10
C ALA A 29 2.28 -5.33 -8.41
N GLU A 30 3.14 -4.55 -7.75
CA GLU A 30 4.29 -5.07 -7.01
C GLU A 30 3.86 -5.93 -5.80
N MET A 31 2.73 -5.60 -5.16
CA MET A 31 2.19 -6.40 -4.05
C MET A 31 1.71 -7.77 -4.52
N ILE A 32 1.09 -7.86 -5.70
CA ILE A 32 0.66 -9.14 -6.28
C ILE A 32 1.86 -10.04 -6.50
N ASP A 33 2.94 -9.52 -7.06
CA ASP A 33 4.14 -10.29 -7.35
C ASP A 33 4.90 -10.68 -6.08
N ALA A 34 5.08 -9.75 -5.14
CA ALA A 34 5.71 -10.03 -3.86
C ALA A 34 4.91 -11.03 -3.01
N SER A 35 3.56 -10.94 -3.03
CA SER A 35 2.67 -11.88 -2.37
C SER A 35 2.91 -13.32 -2.82
N LYS A 36 2.97 -13.54 -4.14
CA LYS A 36 3.27 -14.86 -4.73
C LYS A 36 4.69 -15.32 -4.37
N ARG A 37 5.68 -14.45 -4.54
CA ARG A 37 7.11 -14.77 -4.33
C ARG A 37 7.41 -15.19 -2.88
N TYR A 38 6.78 -14.53 -1.91
CA TYR A 38 7.09 -14.72 -0.48
C TYR A 38 6.03 -15.51 0.29
N GLY A 39 4.98 -16.00 -0.39
CA GLY A 39 3.90 -16.76 0.24
C GLY A 39 3.14 -15.97 1.31
N ILE A 40 2.90 -14.69 1.05
CA ILE A 40 2.14 -13.79 1.93
C ILE A 40 0.73 -13.68 1.37
N PRO A 41 -0.34 -13.86 2.17
CA PRO A 41 -1.70 -13.60 1.69
C PRO A 41 -1.82 -12.17 1.15
N LEU A 42 -2.24 -12.02 -0.11
CA LEU A 42 -2.33 -10.71 -0.77
C LEU A 42 -3.18 -9.72 0.03
N GLY A 43 -4.29 -10.18 0.60
CA GLY A 43 -5.16 -9.36 1.43
C GLY A 43 -4.47 -8.75 2.65
N ILE A 44 -3.49 -9.44 3.24
CA ILE A 44 -2.71 -8.90 4.36
C ILE A 44 -1.78 -7.79 3.86
N LEU A 45 -1.00 -8.07 2.81
CA LEU A 45 -0.03 -7.11 2.26
C LEU A 45 -0.72 -5.85 1.75
N TYR A 46 -1.83 -6.00 1.04
CA TYR A 46 -2.65 -4.90 0.54
C TYR A 46 -3.28 -4.08 1.67
N ALA A 47 -3.81 -4.73 2.72
CA ALA A 47 -4.41 -4.02 3.84
C ALA A 47 -3.38 -3.28 4.71
N ILE A 48 -2.15 -3.80 4.82
CA ILE A 48 -1.01 -3.06 5.39
C ILE A 48 -0.76 -1.81 4.54
N GLY A 49 -0.57 -1.97 3.23
CA GLY A 49 -0.31 -0.84 2.33
C GLY A 49 -1.40 0.25 2.40
N LEU A 50 -2.68 -0.13 2.43
CA LEU A 50 -3.79 0.82 2.63
C LEU A 50 -3.75 1.51 4.01
N THR A 51 -3.27 0.83 5.05
CA THR A 51 -3.11 1.43 6.38
C THR A 51 -1.95 2.41 6.41
N GLU A 52 -0.91 2.16 5.62
CA GLU A 52 0.32 2.96 5.54
C GLU A 52 0.18 4.18 4.62
N THR A 53 -0.27 4.00 3.37
CA THR A 53 -0.32 5.07 2.36
C THR A 53 -1.70 5.30 1.74
N GLY A 54 -2.73 4.60 2.20
CA GLY A 54 -4.06 4.68 1.60
C GLY A 54 -4.61 6.10 1.62
N HIS A 55 -4.84 6.67 0.43
CA HIS A 55 -5.48 7.97 0.26
C HIS A 55 -6.51 7.89 -0.86
N LYS A 56 -7.76 8.30 -0.60
CA LYS A 56 -8.88 8.16 -1.54
C LYS A 56 -9.01 6.74 -2.15
N LYS A 57 -8.69 5.71 -1.35
CA LYS A 57 -8.73 4.28 -1.72
C LYS A 57 -7.68 3.83 -2.75
N SER A 58 -6.59 4.60 -2.95
CA SER A 58 -5.43 4.14 -3.71
C SER A 58 -4.14 4.27 -2.91
N LEU A 59 -3.17 3.42 -3.22
CA LEU A 59 -1.82 3.51 -2.68
C LEU A 59 -1.03 4.61 -3.39
N GLN A 60 -0.11 5.23 -2.65
CA GLN A 60 0.64 6.39 -3.12
C GLN A 60 2.13 6.05 -3.16
N PRO A 61 2.72 5.77 -4.34
CA PRO A 61 4.07 5.22 -4.46
C PRO A 61 5.18 6.16 -3.97
N TYR A 62 4.89 7.46 -3.94
CA TYR A 62 5.84 8.49 -3.51
C TYR A 62 5.35 9.26 -2.27
N ALA A 63 4.49 8.63 -1.47
CA ALA A 63 4.11 9.16 -0.18
C ALA A 63 5.32 9.21 0.77
N LEU A 64 5.37 10.29 1.55
CA LEU A 64 6.30 10.46 2.64
C LEU A 64 5.50 10.75 3.91
N ASN A 65 5.91 10.15 5.02
CA ASN A 65 5.55 10.62 6.34
C ASN A 65 6.78 11.25 6.98
N ILE A 66 6.75 12.55 7.26
CA ILE A 66 7.86 13.30 7.85
C ILE A 66 7.44 13.70 9.26
N ASP A 67 7.89 12.94 10.25
CA ASP A 67 7.59 13.16 11.67
C ASP A 67 6.07 13.33 11.96
N GLY A 68 5.26 12.43 11.38
CA GLY A 68 3.80 12.45 11.50
C GLY A 68 3.09 13.28 10.42
N LYS A 69 3.82 14.10 9.64
CA LYS A 69 3.22 14.90 8.55
C LYS A 69 3.29 14.16 7.22
N THR A 70 2.12 13.83 6.68
CA THR A 70 2.01 13.21 5.35
C THR A 70 2.26 14.21 4.22
N VAL A 71 3.01 13.78 3.22
CA VAL A 71 3.23 14.48 1.95
C VAL A 71 3.03 13.50 0.80
N PHE A 72 2.21 13.86 -0.19
CA PHE A 72 1.99 13.07 -1.40
C PHE A 72 2.69 13.75 -2.57
N ALA A 73 3.91 13.32 -2.87
CA ALA A 73 4.63 13.77 -4.06
C ALA A 73 4.07 13.10 -5.32
N LYS A 74 4.15 13.80 -6.45
CA LYS A 74 3.68 13.29 -7.75
C LYS A 74 4.71 12.39 -8.44
N THR A 75 5.99 12.57 -8.12
CA THR A 75 7.11 11.86 -8.76
C THR A 75 8.15 11.44 -7.74
N GLN A 76 8.96 10.44 -8.09
CA GLN A 76 10.11 10.01 -7.29
C GLN A 76 11.11 11.16 -7.05
N ALA A 77 11.37 11.98 -8.08
CA ALA A 77 12.28 13.11 -7.99
C ALA A 77 11.78 14.18 -7.00
N GLU A 78 10.48 14.45 -6.99
CA GLU A 78 9.86 15.36 -6.02
C GLU A 78 9.94 14.80 -4.60
N ALA A 79 9.60 13.53 -4.39
CA ALA A 79 9.73 12.87 -3.09
C ALA A 79 11.19 12.94 -2.59
N LEU A 80 12.16 12.67 -3.45
CA LEU A 80 13.58 12.75 -3.08
C LEU A 80 14.00 14.17 -2.66
N ARG A 81 13.51 15.21 -3.35
CA ARG A 81 13.76 16.61 -2.94
C ARG A 81 13.16 16.90 -1.57
N VAL A 82 11.90 16.55 -1.36
CA VAL A 82 11.20 16.75 -0.08
C VAL A 82 11.90 16.01 1.06
N PHE A 83 12.31 14.76 0.81
CA PHE A 83 13.06 13.95 1.76
C PHE A 83 14.40 14.60 2.14
N LYS A 84 15.20 15.03 1.14
CA LYS A 84 16.49 15.68 1.39
C LYS A 84 16.33 16.98 2.19
N ALA A 85 15.32 17.78 1.89
CA ALA A 85 15.01 18.98 2.65
C ALA A 85 14.62 18.67 4.11
N ALA A 86 13.87 17.58 4.35
CA ALA A 86 13.55 17.13 5.69
C ALA A 86 14.81 16.68 6.47
N GLN A 87 15.70 15.92 5.83
CA GLN A 87 16.97 15.52 6.44
C GLN A 87 17.89 16.70 6.77
N GLN A 88 17.97 17.70 5.89
CA GLN A 88 18.75 18.92 6.12
C GLN A 88 18.25 19.69 7.37
N ARG A 89 16.97 19.58 7.69
CA ARG A 89 16.38 20.12 8.93
C ARG A 89 16.56 19.21 10.15
N GLY A 90 17.28 18.10 10.02
CA GLY A 90 17.55 17.17 11.12
C GLY A 90 16.44 16.16 11.41
N VAL A 91 15.41 16.05 10.55
CA VAL A 91 14.34 15.07 10.75
C VAL A 91 14.89 13.66 10.55
N LYS A 92 14.70 12.80 11.57
CA LYS A 92 15.21 11.42 11.56
C LYS A 92 14.18 10.41 11.09
N LEU A 93 12.94 10.53 11.57
CA LEU A 93 11.85 9.60 11.29
C LEU A 93 11.13 10.04 10.02
N ILE A 94 11.44 9.34 8.92
CA ILE A 94 10.80 9.58 7.63
C ILE A 94 10.41 8.23 7.05
N ASP A 95 9.13 8.02 6.80
CA ASP A 95 8.63 6.81 6.13
C ASP A 95 8.47 7.08 4.64
N VAL A 96 8.79 6.08 3.81
CA VAL A 96 8.86 6.27 2.36
C VAL A 96 8.08 5.24 1.57
N GLY A 97 7.40 5.72 0.54
CA GLY A 97 6.83 4.94 -0.55
C GLY A 97 5.63 4.08 -0.19
N CYS A 98 5.28 3.17 -1.09
CA CYS A 98 4.08 2.31 -1.06
C CYS A 98 3.77 1.70 0.31
N MET A 99 4.81 1.24 1.01
CA MET A 99 4.70 0.48 2.26
C MET A 99 5.23 1.22 3.50
N GLN A 100 5.45 2.54 3.37
CA GLN A 100 5.96 3.42 4.45
C GLN A 100 7.14 2.82 5.21
N ILE A 101 8.19 2.44 4.47
CA ILE A 101 9.42 1.90 5.08
C ILE A 101 10.15 3.04 5.80
N ASN A 102 10.31 2.93 7.12
CA ASN A 102 10.98 3.95 7.89
C ASN A 102 12.49 4.01 7.59
N TYR A 103 12.96 5.17 7.14
CA TYR A 103 14.36 5.40 6.77
C TYR A 103 15.33 5.17 7.94
N PHE A 104 15.00 5.64 9.14
CA PHE A 104 15.89 5.54 10.28
C PHE A 104 16.23 4.08 10.61
N TYR A 105 15.22 3.20 10.60
CA TYR A 105 15.39 1.79 10.96
C TYR A 105 15.89 0.91 9.81
N HIS A 106 15.47 1.19 8.57
CA HIS A 106 15.61 0.22 7.47
C HIS A 106 16.58 0.64 6.36
N ARG A 107 17.13 1.86 6.36
CA ARG A 107 18.02 2.35 5.29
C ARG A 107 19.21 1.45 4.96
N LYS A 108 19.73 0.69 5.94
CA LYS A 108 20.89 -0.21 5.75
C LYS A 108 20.64 -1.36 4.78
N TYR A 109 19.39 -1.64 4.44
CA TYR A 109 19.00 -2.69 3.49
C TYR A 109 18.85 -2.19 2.05
N PHE A 110 19.18 -0.92 1.81
CA PHE A 110 19.10 -0.26 0.51
C PHE A 110 20.41 0.49 0.24
N SER A 111 20.80 0.62 -1.02
CA SER A 111 21.96 1.42 -1.43
C SER A 111 21.71 2.93 -1.28
N SER A 112 20.45 3.36 -1.38
CA SER A 112 20.08 4.78 -1.33
C SER A 112 18.61 5.01 -1.03
N VAL A 113 18.25 6.25 -0.69
CA VAL A 113 16.84 6.67 -0.55
C VAL A 113 16.10 6.63 -1.89
N THR A 114 16.81 6.89 -2.99
CA THR A 114 16.24 6.75 -4.34
C THR A 114 15.73 5.32 -4.55
N GLU A 115 16.51 4.32 -4.13
CA GLU A 115 16.12 2.91 -4.17
C GLU A 115 14.92 2.62 -3.27
N MET A 116 14.90 3.16 -2.04
CA MET A 116 13.74 3.01 -1.15
C MET A 116 12.44 3.59 -1.72
N LEU A 117 12.53 4.60 -2.61
CA LEU A 117 11.39 5.20 -3.30
C LEU A 117 10.99 4.48 -4.59
N GLN A 118 11.71 3.43 -5.01
CA GLN A 118 11.28 2.59 -6.13
C GLN A 118 10.18 1.63 -5.67
N PRO A 119 8.97 1.65 -6.26
CA PRO A 119 7.85 0.82 -5.81
C PRO A 119 8.20 -0.67 -5.69
N HIS A 120 8.88 -1.22 -6.69
CA HIS A 120 9.33 -2.60 -6.70
C HIS A 120 10.14 -2.98 -5.45
N LEU A 121 11.22 -2.24 -5.19
CA LEU A 121 12.14 -2.54 -4.09
C LEU A 121 11.54 -2.20 -2.71
N ASN A 122 10.70 -1.17 -2.64
CA ASN A 122 9.96 -0.81 -1.44
C ASN A 122 9.01 -1.94 -1.00
N VAL A 123 8.19 -2.44 -1.95
CA VAL A 123 7.22 -3.51 -1.69
C VAL A 123 7.91 -4.85 -1.47
N ASP A 124 8.95 -5.16 -2.24
CA ASP A 124 9.76 -6.38 -2.06
C ASP A 124 10.39 -6.44 -0.65
N TYR A 125 10.99 -5.34 -0.20
CA TYR A 125 11.54 -5.25 1.16
C TYR A 125 10.45 -5.42 2.23
N ALA A 126 9.32 -4.73 2.08
CA ALA A 126 8.20 -4.83 3.01
C ALA A 126 7.71 -6.28 3.14
N ALA A 127 7.59 -6.99 2.02
CA ALA A 127 7.17 -8.38 1.98
C ALA A 127 8.19 -9.30 2.68
N ARG A 128 9.49 -9.17 2.38
CA ARG A 128 10.54 -9.93 3.09
C ARG A 128 10.53 -9.67 4.59
N PHE A 129 10.40 -8.41 4.98
CA PHE A 129 10.34 -8.02 6.39
C PHE A 129 9.13 -8.66 7.08
N LEU A 130 7.93 -8.51 6.51
CA LEU A 130 6.72 -9.11 7.04
C LEU A 130 6.80 -10.65 7.12
N ARG A 131 7.42 -11.30 6.12
CA ARG A 131 7.66 -12.74 6.14
C ARG A 131 8.59 -13.16 7.29
N SER A 132 9.65 -12.41 7.54
CA SER A 132 10.55 -12.69 8.67
C SER A 132 9.86 -12.51 10.02
N LEU A 133 9.01 -11.49 10.16
CA LEU A 133 8.16 -11.31 11.34
C LEU A 133 7.19 -12.49 11.51
N ARG A 134 6.58 -12.97 10.42
CA ARG A 134 5.69 -14.14 10.46
C ARG A 134 6.42 -15.41 10.92
N GLN A 135 7.67 -15.60 10.50
CA GLN A 135 8.50 -16.72 10.95
C GLN A 135 8.83 -16.60 12.43
N LYS A 136 9.19 -15.41 12.90
CA LYS A 136 9.54 -15.15 14.31
C LYS A 136 8.35 -15.27 15.26
N GLU A 137 7.21 -14.72 14.89
CA GLU A 137 6.04 -14.57 15.78
C GLU A 137 5.03 -15.72 15.66
N GLY A 138 5.20 -16.62 14.70
CA GLY A 138 4.38 -17.84 14.57
C GLY A 138 2.95 -17.63 14.05
N ASN A 139 2.47 -16.39 13.89
CA ASN A 139 1.19 -16.07 13.27
C ASN A 139 1.18 -14.71 12.55
N TRP A 140 0.21 -14.50 11.64
CA TRP A 140 0.13 -13.27 10.84
C TRP A 140 -0.32 -12.06 11.64
N THR A 141 -1.20 -12.23 12.63
CA THR A 141 -1.68 -11.13 13.46
C THR A 141 -0.52 -10.45 14.20
N MET A 142 0.37 -11.22 14.82
CA MET A 142 1.55 -10.69 15.49
C MET A 142 2.59 -10.17 14.50
N ALA A 143 2.72 -10.76 13.32
CA ALA A 143 3.58 -10.20 12.27
C ALA A 143 3.10 -8.80 11.83
N VAL A 144 1.80 -8.62 11.63
CA VAL A 144 1.18 -7.33 11.32
C VAL A 144 1.39 -6.33 12.46
N ALA A 145 1.18 -6.75 13.72
CA ALA A 145 1.45 -5.90 14.88
C ALA A 145 2.90 -5.40 14.91
N ARG A 146 3.85 -6.30 14.67
CA ARG A 146 5.29 -6.03 14.69
C ARG A 146 5.80 -5.25 13.50
N TYR A 147 5.07 -5.26 12.38
CA TYR A 147 5.42 -4.49 11.20
C TYR A 147 5.45 -2.99 11.51
N HIS A 148 4.48 -2.53 12.31
CA HIS A 148 4.33 -1.11 12.65
C HIS A 148 4.93 -0.72 14.01
N ALA A 149 4.85 -1.60 15.01
CA ALA A 149 5.24 -1.27 16.38
C ALA A 149 6.17 -2.32 16.99
N GLY A 150 7.22 -1.84 17.67
CA GLY A 150 8.20 -2.69 18.35
C GLY A 150 7.63 -3.53 19.51
N PRO A 151 8.45 -4.44 20.07
CA PRO A 151 8.14 -5.15 21.31
C PRO A 151 7.84 -4.14 22.43
N ASN A 152 6.77 -4.40 23.18
CA ASN A 152 6.32 -3.63 24.36
C ASN A 152 5.45 -2.39 24.09
N ASN A 153 4.84 -2.25 22.90
CA ASN A 153 3.83 -1.22 22.63
C ASN A 153 2.48 -1.82 22.19
N ASP A 154 1.88 -2.58 23.11
CA ASP A 154 0.64 -3.30 22.86
C ASP A 154 -0.54 -2.40 22.45
N PRO A 155 -0.71 -1.18 23.01
CA PRO A 155 -1.76 -0.27 22.54
C PRO A 155 -1.61 0.14 21.07
N ALA A 156 -0.37 0.43 20.61
CA ALA A 156 -0.13 0.78 19.21
C ALA A 156 -0.31 -0.44 18.29
N GLN A 157 0.20 -1.59 18.71
CA GLN A 157 0.02 -2.87 17.99
C GLN A 157 -1.46 -3.20 17.79
N LYS A 158 -2.28 -3.12 18.85
CA LYS A 158 -3.72 -3.37 18.79
C LYS A 158 -4.42 -2.42 17.82
N ARG A 159 -4.18 -1.11 17.95
CA ARG A 159 -4.78 -0.10 17.04
C ARG A 159 -4.39 -0.37 15.59
N TYR A 160 -3.13 -0.70 15.33
CA TYR A 160 -2.64 -0.99 13.99
C TYR A 160 -3.30 -2.24 13.41
N VAL A 161 -3.28 -3.36 14.12
CA VAL A 161 -3.93 -4.61 13.71
C VAL A 161 -5.42 -4.39 13.39
N CYS A 162 -6.13 -3.59 14.18
CA CYS A 162 -7.55 -3.29 13.92
C CYS A 162 -7.79 -2.40 12.69
N ARG A 163 -6.88 -1.47 12.38
CA ARG A 163 -6.92 -0.71 11.11
C ARG A 163 -6.70 -1.63 9.91
N VAL A 164 -5.72 -2.52 10.00
CA VAL A 164 -5.46 -3.52 8.94
C VAL A 164 -6.65 -4.45 8.75
N MET A 165 -7.24 -4.99 9.82
CA MET A 165 -8.45 -5.83 9.72
C MET A 165 -9.62 -5.09 9.07
N ARG A 166 -9.85 -3.83 9.42
CA ARG A 166 -10.88 -3.01 8.76
C ARG A 166 -10.63 -2.91 7.26
N ASN A 167 -9.39 -2.63 6.85
CA ASN A 167 -9.03 -2.54 5.43
C ASN A 167 -9.17 -3.89 4.72
N MET A 168 -8.80 -5.01 5.35
CA MET A 168 -9.03 -6.35 4.78
C MET A 168 -10.52 -6.60 4.49
N ILE A 169 -11.38 -6.33 5.48
CA ILE A 169 -12.82 -6.60 5.38
C ILE A 169 -13.49 -5.66 4.39
N ALA A 170 -13.15 -4.36 4.42
CA ALA A 170 -13.69 -3.37 3.49
C ALA A 170 -13.34 -3.65 2.01
N ASN A 171 -12.28 -4.43 1.76
CA ASN A 171 -11.82 -4.79 0.42
C ASN A 171 -12.09 -6.29 0.09
N GLY A 172 -12.96 -6.96 0.84
CA GLY A 172 -13.43 -8.31 0.50
C GLY A 172 -12.48 -9.46 0.85
N PHE A 173 -11.40 -9.21 1.60
CA PHE A 173 -10.44 -10.24 2.02
C PHE A 173 -10.85 -10.97 3.31
N GLY A 174 -12.08 -10.80 3.78
CA GLY A 174 -12.59 -11.48 4.96
C GLY A 174 -13.87 -10.85 5.52
N GLN A 175 -14.27 -11.33 6.70
CA GLN A 175 -15.46 -10.86 7.40
C GLN A 175 -15.15 -10.69 8.90
N TRP A 176 -15.88 -9.78 9.54
CA TRP A 176 -15.80 -9.60 10.99
C TRP A 176 -16.37 -10.84 11.72
N THR A 177 -15.55 -11.49 12.52
CA THR A 177 -15.95 -12.54 13.47
C THR A 177 -16.29 -11.93 14.86
N PRO A 178 -17.04 -12.63 15.72
CA PRO A 178 -17.26 -12.18 17.10
C PRO A 178 -15.96 -11.87 17.85
N ASN A 179 -14.95 -12.73 17.72
CA ASN A 179 -13.65 -12.54 18.36
C ASN A 179 -12.91 -11.30 17.84
N SER A 180 -12.89 -11.08 16.52
CA SER A 180 -12.25 -9.89 15.94
C SER A 180 -12.96 -8.58 16.32
N ARG A 181 -14.29 -8.59 16.44
CA ARG A 181 -15.07 -7.45 16.95
C ARG A 181 -14.77 -7.17 18.41
N ALA A 182 -14.75 -8.20 19.25
CA ALA A 182 -14.41 -8.08 20.67
C ALA A 182 -12.97 -7.57 20.85
N PHE A 183 -12.01 -8.12 20.10
CA PHE A 183 -10.62 -7.67 20.11
C PHE A 183 -10.52 -6.19 19.71
N CYS A 184 -11.17 -5.78 18.62
CA CYS A 184 -11.12 -4.39 18.13
C CYS A 184 -12.05 -3.41 18.84
N LYS A 185 -12.71 -3.84 19.92
CA LYS A 185 -13.48 -2.93 20.77
C LYS A 185 -12.55 -1.84 21.32
N ASN A 186 -12.96 -0.57 21.17
CA ASN A 186 -12.24 0.63 21.57
C ASN A 186 -10.87 0.83 20.87
N ALA A 187 -10.63 0.18 19.73
CA ALA A 187 -9.42 0.40 18.93
C ALA A 187 -9.57 1.55 17.92
N PHE A 188 -10.75 2.19 17.90
CA PHE A 188 -11.20 3.19 16.95
C PHE A 188 -11.79 4.38 17.68
#